data_AF-A0A7J6J4M4-F1
#
_entry.id   AF-A0A7J6J4M4-F1
#
_cell.length_a   1.000
_cell.length_b   1.000
_cell.length_c   1.000
_cell.angle_alpha   90.00
_cell.angle_beta   90.00
_cell.angle_gamma   90.00
#
_symmetry.space_group_name_H-M   'P 1'
#
loop_
_entity.id
_entity.type
_entity.pdbx_description
1 polymer ?
#
loop_
_entity_poly.entity_id
_entity_poly.type
_entity_poly.pdbx_seq_one_letter_code
_entity_poly.pdbx_strand_id
1 'polypeptide(L)' 'MLSSWLNVLLVFVPVGLGLFLSNASPILVFIFNGIAIIPLSALLTGATEKIASDAGDTIGAFLNISLGNLVELILFM' A
#
# COMPACT_ATOMS: atom_id res chain seq x y z
N MET A 1 -1.84 12.95 9.11
CA MET A 1 -3.27 12.56 9.25
C MET A 1 -3.70 12.04 7.90
N LEU A 2 -3.51 10.74 7.68
CA LEU A 2 -3.80 10.09 6.42
C LEU A 2 -5.28 10.30 6.10
N SER A 3 -5.52 10.83 4.91
CA SER A 3 -6.81 11.25 4.37
C SER A 3 -7.93 10.28 4.80
N SER A 4 -8.86 10.74 5.64
CA SER A 4 -9.94 9.92 6.21
C SER A 4 -10.73 9.15 5.15
N TRP A 5 -10.71 9.65 3.91
CA TRP A 5 -11.34 9.03 2.75
C TRP A 5 -10.60 7.79 2.23
N LEU A 6 -9.26 7.78 2.27
CA LEU A 6 -8.46 6.62 1.84
C LEU A 6 -8.64 5.43 2.76
N ASN A 7 -8.84 5.65 4.06
CA ASN A 7 -9.08 4.57 5.02
C ASN A 7 -10.35 3.78 4.72
N VAL A 8 -11.33 4.37 4.03
CA VAL A 8 -12.53 3.64 3.58
C VAL A 8 -12.15 2.50 2.64
N LEU A 9 -11.11 2.70 1.80
CA LEU A 9 -10.63 1.68 0.88
C LEU A 9 -9.92 0.52 1.60
N LEU A 10 -9.55 0.64 2.88
CA LEU A 10 -8.93 -0.46 3.62
C LEU A 10 -9.87 -1.65 3.80
N VAL A 11 -11.19 -1.46 3.68
CA VAL A 11 -12.15 -2.57 3.67
C VAL A 11 -11.92 -3.55 2.52
N PHE A 12 -11.30 -3.11 1.43
CA PHE A 12 -10.97 -3.98 0.29
C PHE A 12 -9.86 -4.98 0.61
N VAL A 13 -9.04 -4.74 1.64
CA VAL A 13 -7.99 -5.68 2.09
C VAL A 13 -8.60 -6.99 2.61
N PRO A 14 -9.46 -7.00 3.65
CA PRO A 14 -10.09 -8.24 4.11
C PRO A 14 -11.04 -8.84 3.08
N VAL A 15 -11.69 -8.02 2.23
CA VAL A 15 -12.56 -8.53 1.15
C VAL A 15 -11.75 -9.27 0.08
N GLY A 16 -10.62 -8.70 -0.37
CA GLY A 16 -9.73 -9.33 -1.34
C GLY A 16 -9.17 -10.66 -0.83
N LEU A 17 -8.78 -10.71 0.46
CA LEU A 17 -8.37 -11.95 1.12
C LEU A 17 -9.52 -12.97 1.20
N GLY A 18 -10.73 -12.54 1.58
CA GLY A 18 -11.90 -13.42 1.65
C GLY A 18 -12.26 -14.02 0.29
N LEU A 19 -12.20 -13.22 -0.78
CA LEU A 19 -12.42 -13.68 -2.16
C LEU A 19 -11.38 -14.71 -2.60
N PHE A 20 -10.11 -14.48 -2.25
CA PHE A 20 -9.04 -15.44 -2.53
C PHE A 20 -9.25 -16.77 -1.80
N LEU A 21 -9.55 -16.72 -0.49
CA LEU A 21 -9.79 -17.91 0.33
C LEU A 21 -11.03 -18.70 -0.13
N SER A 22 -12.04 -18.01 -0.68
CA SER A 22 -13.27 -18.63 -1.18
C SER A 22 -13.14 -19.19 -2.60
N ASN A 23 -11.95 -19.14 -3.22
CA ASN A 23 -11.73 -19.49 -4.64
C ASN A 23 -12.70 -18.75 -5.58
N ALA A 24 -12.97 -17.47 -5.30
CA ALA A 24 -13.79 -16.64 -6.17
C ALA A 24 -13.10 -16.39 -7.52
N SER A 25 -13.83 -15.79 -8.46
CA SER A 25 -13.31 -15.47 -9.80
C SER A 25 -11.96 -14.72 -9.70
N PRO A 26 -10.92 -15.16 -10.44
CA PRO A 26 -9.61 -14.51 -10.44
C PRO A 26 -9.68 -13.02 -10.77
N ILE A 27 -10.63 -12.63 -11.63
CA ILE A 27 -10.85 -11.23 -12.02
C ILE A 27 -11.32 -10.39 -10.82
N LEU A 28 -12.22 -10.94 -9.98
CA LEU A 28 -12.68 -10.26 -8.77
C LEU A 28 -11.55 -10.14 -7.75
N VAL A 29 -10.80 -11.22 -7.54
CA VAL A 29 -9.64 -11.19 -6.63
C VAL A 29 -8.64 -10.11 -7.07
N PHE A 30 -8.35 -10.02 -8.37
CA PHE A 30 -7.44 -9.01 -8.92
C PHE A 30 -7.96 -7.59 -8.70
N ILE A 31 -9.22 -7.30 -9.05
CA ILE A 31 -9.80 -5.95 -8.92
C ILE A 31 -9.82 -5.50 -7.46
N PHE A 32 -10.29 -6.35 -6.54
CA PHE A 32 -10.41 -5.98 -5.13
C PHE A 32 -9.04 -5.79 -4.47
N ASN A 33 -8.05 -6.65 -4.77
CA ASN A 33 -6.69 -6.45 -4.27
C ASN A 33 -6.02 -5.23 -4.91
N GLY A 34 -6.25 -4.95 -6.19
CA GLY A 34 -5.76 -3.73 -6.85
C GLY A 34 -6.27 -2.45 -6.20
N ILE A 35 -7.57 -2.39 -5.85
CA ILE A 35 -8.14 -1.27 -5.09
C ILE A 35 -7.54 -1.18 -3.69
N ALA A 36 -7.29 -2.31 -3.04
CA ALA A 36 -6.69 -2.36 -1.70
C ALA A 36 -5.23 -1.83 -1.66
N ILE A 37 -4.50 -1.90 -2.76
CA ILE A 37 -3.13 -1.36 -2.86
C ILE A 37 -3.11 0.18 -2.76
N ILE A 38 -4.17 0.87 -3.23
CA ILE A 38 -4.26 2.34 -3.21
C ILE A 38 -4.08 2.93 -1.79
N PRO A 39 -4.90 2.55 -0.78
CA PRO A 39 -4.70 3.04 0.58
C PRO A 39 -3.43 2.49 1.24
N LEU A 40 -3.04 1.25 0.94
CA LEU A 40 -1.83 0.65 1.50
C LEU A 40 -0.56 1.41 1.09
N SER A 41 -0.50 1.85 -0.18
CA SER A 41 0.56 2.71 -0.70
C SER A 41 0.68 4.00 0.11
N ALA A 42 -0.44 4.71 0.29
CA ALA A 42 -0.45 5.94 1.05
C ALA A 42 -0.03 5.75 2.52
N LEU A 43 -0.48 4.65 3.16
CA LEU A 43 -0.06 4.28 4.52
C LEU A 43 1.45 4.01 4.59
N LEU A 44 1.98 3.26 3.63
CA LEU A 44 3.40 2.93 3.56
C LEU A 44 4.24 4.19 3.38
N THR A 45 3.91 5.07 2.43
CA THR A 45 4.62 6.33 2.21
C THR A 45 4.61 7.18 3.48
N GLY A 46 3.45 7.37 4.11
CA GLY A 46 3.35 8.18 5.34
C GLY A 46 4.12 7.57 6.53
N ALA A 47 4.14 6.24 6.66
CA ALA A 47 4.96 5.57 7.65
C ALA A 47 6.46 5.76 7.36
N THR A 48 6.85 5.68 6.08
CA THR A 48 8.23 5.81 5.63
C THR A 48 8.76 7.23 5.83
N GLU A 49 7.97 8.25 5.49
CA GLU A 49 8.29 9.66 5.73
C GLU A 49 8.51 9.93 7.22
N LYS A 50 7.69 9.32 8.08
CA LYS A 50 7.83 9.49 9.52
C LYS A 50 9.11 8.84 10.05
N ILE A 51 9.44 7.64 9.58
CA ILE A 51 10.70 6.97 9.93
C ILE A 51 11.90 7.76 9.38
N ALA A 52 11.83 8.24 8.14
CA ALA A 52 12.85 9.06 7.51
C ALA A 52 13.11 10.36 8.30
N SER A 53 12.04 11.03 8.74
CA SER A 53 12.12 12.22 9.57
C SER A 53 12.83 11.98 10.90
N ASP A 54 12.60 10.82 11.52
CA ASP A 54 13.20 10.46 12.82
C ASP A 54 14.63 9.90 12.68
N ALA A 55 15.00 9.37 11.51
CA ALA A 55 16.27 8.68 11.27
C ALA A 55 17.39 9.58 10.68
N GLY A 56 17.07 10.82 10.29
CA GLY A 56 18.01 11.79 9.73
C GLY A 56 18.27 11.66 8.22
N ASP A 57 18.93 12.67 7.65
CA ASP A 57 19.00 12.90 6.19
C ASP A 57 19.52 11.72 5.37
N THR A 58 20.54 11.01 5.85
CA THR A 58 21.14 9.89 5.11
C THR A 58 20.21 8.68 5.02
N ILE A 59 19.54 8.32 6.11
CA ILE A 59 18.57 7.22 6.13
C ILE A 59 17.30 7.63 5.40
N GLY A 60 16.86 8.88 5.54
CA GLY A 60 15.71 9.41 4.79
C GLY A 60 15.92 9.37 3.28
N ALA A 61 17.10 9.76 2.80
CA ALA A 61 17.44 9.66 1.38
C ALA A 61 17.43 8.21 0.89
N PHE A 62 17.97 7.27 1.67
CA PHE A 62 17.94 5.84 1.35
C PHE A 62 16.51 5.28 1.28
N LEU A 63 15.66 5.64 2.23
CA LEU A 63 14.25 5.23 2.27
C LEU A 63 13.47 5.80 1.08
N ASN A 64 13.73 7.04 0.67
CA ASN A 64 13.06 7.63 -0.50
C ASN A 64 13.44 6.91 -1.80
N ILE A 65 14.72 6.55 -1.98
CA ILE A 65 15.18 5.82 -3.18
C ILE A 65 14.64 4.39 -3.21
N SER A 66 14.57 3.71 -2.06
CA SER A 66 14.15 2.30 -1.98
C SER A 66 12.63 2.12 -1.91
N LEU A 67 11.94 2.94 -1.12
CA LEU A 67 10.52 2.78 -0.81
C LEU A 67 9.61 3.81 -1.49
N GLY A 68 10.16 4.93 -1.97
CA GLY A 68 9.38 6.01 -2.58
C GLY A 68 8.57 5.56 -3.80
N ASN A 69 9.07 4.56 -4.54
CA ASN A 69 8.40 3.96 -5.70
C ASN A 69 8.09 2.47 -5.49
N LEU A 70 8.02 1.98 -4.24
CA LEU A 70 7.88 0.55 -3.97
C LEU A 70 6.58 -0.03 -4.54
N VAL A 71 5.51 0.76 -4.48
CA VAL A 71 4.18 0.32 -4.89
C VAL A 71 4.13 0.11 -6.40
N GLU A 72 4.71 1.04 -7.17
CA GLU A 72 4.88 0.90 -8.61
C GLU A 72 5.72 -0.34 -8.94
N LEU A 73 6.83 -0.56 -8.21
CA LEU A 73 7.71 -1.70 -8.41
C LEU A 73 7.00 -3.04 -8.16
N ILE A 74 6.20 -3.14 -7.10
CA ILE A 74 5.41 -4.35 -6.77
C ILE A 74 4.35 -4.63 -7.84
N LEU A 75 3.75 -3.59 -8.44
CA LEU A 75 2.74 -3.75 -9.47
C LEU A 75 3.31 -4.13 -10.84
N PHE A 76 4.56 -3.75 -11.13
CA PHE A 76 5.23 -4.07 -12.39
C PHE A 76 5.89 -5.45 -12.42
N MET A 77 6.23 -6.01 -11.25
CA MET A 77 6.89 -7.31 -11.11
C MET A 77 5.88 -8.46 -11.09
#